data_AF-A0A3L6KU13-F1
#
_entry.id   AF-A0A3L6KU13-F1
#
_cell.length_a   1.000
_cell.length_b   1.000
_cell.length_c   1.000
_cell.angle_alpha   90.00
_cell.angle_beta   90.00
_cell.angle_gamma   90.00
#
_symmetry.space_group_name_H-M   'P 1'
#
loop_
_entity.id
_entity.type
_entity.pdbx_description
1 polymer ?
#
loop_
_entity_poly.entity_id
_entity_poly.type
_entity_poly.pdbx_seq_one_letter_code
_entity_poly.pdbx_strand_id
1 'polypeptide(L)'
;MSLADIFAFAHATGHVFSTSERVALATSLPLLTVKCKRRNMILWGKVYGFKSDYIILQAFDDDLVAQPVIYYSTDGGYSFVYLGTTDSLFPKSMDMTQTAKHKQALMYKLRGPFMGDPSYEYRVVDELTGSTASYKESLRLVLFVEAHDYHCRVAPRGAYYREQRNTELPSEIKRNIAFAGLKRTFEEALSLRNYYHLRSEDPYLQLLARNQGTQTHEKSGLERLGEDQDIDAIFFPISDDLPGGVWRLRYDPVRNVVLGMSAKFIGSVFYHVPETNKHGTVYMGDGNINHDIAFEL
;
A
#
# COMPACT_ATOMS: atom_id res chain seq x y z
N MET A 1 -5.00 12.17 5.58
CA MET A 1 -4.64 11.27 6.70
C MET A 1 -3.81 12.07 7.68
N SER A 2 -4.22 12.16 8.96
CA SER A 2 -3.42 12.86 9.97
C SER A 2 -2.48 11.87 10.67
N LEU A 3 -1.27 12.32 11.03
CA LEU A 3 -0.29 11.53 11.79
C LEU A 3 -0.89 10.99 13.10
N ALA A 4 -1.75 11.78 13.74
CA ALA A 4 -2.42 11.42 14.99
C ALA A 4 -3.36 10.22 14.82
N ASP A 5 -4.08 10.13 13.71
CA ASP A 5 -4.99 9.00 13.45
C ASP A 5 -4.18 7.70 13.27
N ILE A 6 -3.05 7.75 12.58
CA ILE A 6 -2.18 6.56 12.39
C ILE A 6 -1.71 6.02 13.75
N PHE A 7 -1.25 6.90 14.64
CA PHE A 7 -0.82 6.48 15.98
C PHE A 7 -1.94 5.92 16.85
N ALA A 8 -3.18 6.37 16.62
CA ALA A 8 -4.35 5.87 17.34
C ALA A 8 -4.74 4.45 16.88
N PHE A 9 -4.62 4.15 15.59
CA PHE A 9 -5.11 2.88 15.02
C PHE A 9 -4.03 1.84 14.74
N ALA A 10 -2.76 2.22 14.71
CA ALA A 10 -1.64 1.30 14.48
C ALA A 10 -1.59 0.12 15.46
N HIS A 11 -2.08 0.28 16.69
CA HIS A 11 -2.13 -0.78 17.70
C HIS A 11 -2.92 -2.03 17.26
N ALA A 12 -3.80 -1.90 16.27
CA ALA A 12 -4.54 -3.03 15.69
C ALA A 12 -3.62 -4.06 15.01
N THR A 13 -2.40 -3.66 14.62
CA THR A 13 -1.36 -4.56 14.11
C THR A 13 -0.72 -5.43 15.19
N GLY A 14 -1.01 -5.17 16.47
CA GLY A 14 -0.27 -5.74 17.61
C GLY A 14 1.00 -4.96 17.95
N HIS A 15 1.35 -3.98 17.13
CA HIS A 15 2.54 -3.14 17.31
C HIS A 15 2.18 -1.66 17.42
N VAL A 16 3.08 -0.88 18.02
CA VAL A 16 2.91 0.56 18.20
C VAL A 16 4.22 1.29 17.97
N PHE A 17 4.13 2.52 17.48
CA PHE A 17 5.24 3.46 17.51
C PHE A 17 5.56 3.81 18.96
N SER A 18 6.84 3.77 19.31
CA SER A 18 7.36 4.22 20.59
C SER A 18 7.11 5.71 20.81
N THR A 19 7.16 6.16 22.07
CA THR A 19 6.96 7.58 22.40
C THR A 19 8.02 8.46 21.75
N SER A 20 9.28 8.01 21.71
CA SER A 20 10.37 8.70 21.02
C SER A 20 10.11 8.84 19.52
N GLU A 21 9.70 7.76 18.85
CA GLU A 21 9.38 7.79 17.41
C GLU A 21 8.20 8.73 17.12
N ARG A 22 7.15 8.71 17.95
CA ARG A 22 6.00 9.61 17.77
C ARG A 22 6.41 11.08 17.87
N VAL A 23 7.24 11.42 18.84
CA VAL A 23 7.75 12.79 19.02
C VAL A 23 8.68 13.18 17.87
N ALA A 24 9.60 12.28 17.48
CA ALA A 24 10.50 12.51 16.36
C ALA A 24 9.69 12.78 15.08
N LEU A 25 8.74 11.91 14.73
CA LEU A 25 7.86 12.04 13.56
C LEU A 25 7.02 13.32 13.58
N ALA A 26 6.50 13.73 14.74
CA ALA A 26 5.75 14.97 14.86
C ALA A 26 6.59 16.22 14.53
N THR A 27 7.92 16.16 14.75
CA THR A 27 8.85 17.27 14.49
C THR A 27 9.50 17.20 13.11
N SER A 28 9.89 16.01 12.64
CA SER A 28 10.63 15.82 11.40
C SER A 28 9.73 15.83 10.17
N LEU A 29 8.49 15.34 10.29
CA LEU A 29 7.55 15.29 9.17
C LEU A 29 7.22 16.69 8.62
N PRO A 30 6.84 17.71 9.43
CA PRO A 30 6.58 19.05 8.90
C PRO A 30 7.81 19.68 8.23
N LEU A 31 9.00 19.48 8.79
CA LEU A 31 10.25 19.98 8.20
C LEU A 31 10.53 19.35 6.83
N LEU A 32 10.26 18.05 6.70
CA LEU A 32 10.39 17.34 5.43
C LEU A 32 9.32 17.80 4.43
N THR A 33 8.09 18.06 4.87
CA THR A 33 7.00 18.56 3.99
C THR A 33 7.37 19.90 3.37
N VAL A 34 8.00 20.81 4.13
CA VAL A 34 8.44 22.12 3.61
C VAL A 34 9.61 21.97 2.62
N LYS A 35 10.51 21.02 2.86
CA LYS A 35 11.64 20.75 1.95
C LYS A 35 11.20 20.03 0.67
N CYS A 36 10.18 19.18 0.77
CA CYS A 36 9.65 18.43 -0.35
C CYS A 36 8.77 19.33 -1.22
N LYS A 37 8.88 19.21 -2.55
CA LYS A 37 8.01 19.95 -3.48
C LYS A 37 6.60 19.34 -3.61
N ARG A 38 6.36 18.20 -2.93
CA ARG A 38 5.13 17.42 -3.03
C ARG A 38 4.13 17.85 -1.96
N ARG A 39 2.85 17.89 -2.34
CA ARG A 39 1.78 18.41 -1.49
C ARG A 39 1.32 17.42 -0.43
N ASN A 40 1.35 16.13 -0.74
CA ASN A 40 0.73 15.09 0.08
C ASN A 40 1.80 14.15 0.64
N MET A 41 2.19 14.32 1.90
CA MET A 41 3.07 13.36 2.58
C MET A 41 2.29 12.50 3.57
N ILE A 42 2.54 11.19 3.53
CA ILE A 42 1.83 10.18 4.31
C ILE A 42 2.87 9.28 4.99
N LEU A 43 2.67 9.01 6.28
CA LEU A 43 3.39 7.96 6.98
C LEU A 43 2.81 6.62 6.55
N TRP A 44 3.62 5.82 5.86
CA TRP A 44 3.20 4.53 5.33
C TRP A 44 3.20 3.45 6.43
N GLY A 45 4.24 3.46 7.28
CA GLY A 45 4.39 2.43 8.30
C GLY A 45 5.82 2.19 8.73
N LYS A 46 6.03 1.00 9.29
CA LYS A 46 7.30 0.53 9.84
C LYS A 46 7.60 -0.90 9.38
N VAL A 47 8.82 -1.14 8.89
CA VAL A 47 9.33 -2.48 8.55
C VAL A 47 10.40 -2.85 9.57
N TYR A 48 10.23 -4.00 10.23
CA TYR A 48 11.17 -4.47 11.24
C TYR A 48 12.42 -5.07 10.60
N GLY A 49 13.57 -4.63 11.11
CA GLY A 49 14.88 -5.14 10.70
C GLY A 49 15.63 -5.75 11.88
N PHE A 50 16.68 -6.49 11.58
CA PHE A 50 17.53 -7.13 12.59
C PHE A 50 18.38 -6.11 13.36
N LYS A 51 19.07 -5.20 12.64
CA LYS A 51 19.90 -4.15 13.26
C LYS A 51 19.11 -2.90 13.61
N SER A 52 18.24 -2.47 12.71
CA SER A 52 17.40 -1.28 12.86
C SER A 52 16.15 -1.41 12.02
N ASP A 53 15.09 -0.77 12.49
CA ASP A 53 13.81 -0.74 11.79
C ASP A 53 13.75 0.40 10.79
N TYR A 54 12.96 0.21 9.73
CA TYR A 54 12.70 1.25 8.73
C TYR A 54 11.35 1.90 8.99
N ILE A 55 11.33 3.21 9.21
CA ILE A 55 10.11 4.01 9.15
C ILE A 55 10.01 4.62 7.76
N ILE A 56 8.89 4.42 7.08
CA ILE A 56 8.72 4.78 5.68
C ILE A 56 7.70 5.91 5.55
N LEU A 57 8.07 6.93 4.79
CA LEU A 57 7.20 8.01 4.36
C LEU A 57 7.05 7.98 2.85
N GLN A 58 5.86 8.34 2.39
CA GLN A 58 5.54 8.47 0.98
C GLN A 58 5.07 9.88 0.70
N ALA A 59 5.67 10.50 -0.32
CA ALA A 59 5.25 11.79 -0.82
C ALA A 59 4.58 11.60 -2.18
N PHE A 60 3.32 12.01 -2.28
CA PHE A 60 2.49 11.99 -3.48
C PHE A 60 2.34 13.40 -4.06
N ASP A 61 2.17 13.45 -5.38
CA ASP A 61 1.80 14.66 -6.08
C ASP A 61 0.28 14.90 -5.95
N ASP A 62 -0.35 15.53 -6.95
CA ASP A 62 -1.79 15.77 -6.95
C ASP A 62 -2.58 14.47 -7.19
N ASP A 63 -2.07 13.61 -8.07
CA ASP A 63 -2.61 12.27 -8.26
C ASP A 63 -2.13 11.34 -7.14
N LEU A 64 -3.09 10.84 -6.38
CA LEU A 64 -2.83 9.99 -5.22
C LEU A 64 -2.56 8.53 -5.62
N VAL A 65 -2.81 8.19 -6.88
CA VAL A 65 -2.50 6.89 -7.46
C VAL A 65 -1.16 6.86 -8.19
N ALA A 66 -0.62 8.02 -8.56
CA ALA A 66 0.72 8.13 -9.10
C ALA A 66 1.79 7.61 -8.13
N GLN A 67 2.93 7.24 -8.71
CA GLN A 67 4.04 6.62 -8.01
C GLN A 67 4.62 7.55 -6.92
N PRO A 68 4.61 7.13 -5.65
CA PRO A 68 5.15 7.96 -4.57
C PRO A 68 6.67 8.01 -4.63
N VAL A 69 7.20 9.10 -4.09
CA VAL A 69 8.61 9.22 -3.72
C VAL A 69 8.71 8.71 -2.31
N ILE A 70 9.64 7.78 -2.10
CA ILE A 70 9.80 7.09 -0.85
C ILE A 70 10.96 7.71 -0.08
N TYR A 71 10.72 8.02 1.19
CA TYR A 71 11.74 8.36 2.17
C TYR A 71 11.75 7.30 3.26
N TYR A 72 12.93 7.00 3.79
CA TYR A 72 13.07 6.09 4.90
C TYR A 72 13.90 6.73 6.02
N SER A 73 13.72 6.21 7.22
CA SER A 73 14.49 6.53 8.41
C SER A 73 14.86 5.24 9.13
N THR A 74 16.12 5.11 9.53
CA THR A 74 16.63 4.01 10.38
C THR A 74 16.93 4.47 11.81
N ASP A 75 16.82 5.77 12.08
CA ASP A 75 17.12 6.39 13.38
C ASP A 75 15.88 6.57 14.27
N GLY A 76 14.74 5.98 13.92
CA GLY A 76 13.49 6.14 14.67
C GLY A 76 12.73 7.42 14.32
N GLY A 77 12.99 8.01 13.15
CA GLY A 77 12.23 9.13 12.60
C GLY A 77 12.80 10.51 12.89
N TYR A 78 14.07 10.62 13.31
CA TYR A 78 14.74 11.92 13.47
C TYR A 78 15.16 12.50 12.13
N SER A 79 15.73 11.66 11.25
CA SER A 79 16.16 12.07 9.91
C SER A 79 15.60 11.15 8.84
N PHE A 80 15.27 11.75 7.69
CA PHE A 80 14.73 11.04 6.54
C PHE A 80 15.67 11.15 5.36
N VAL A 81 15.98 10.01 4.77
CA VAL A 81 16.82 9.88 3.58
C VAL A 81 15.92 9.59 2.38
N TYR A 82 16.18 10.29 1.27
CA TYR A 82 15.53 10.05 0.00
C TYR A 82 15.98 8.70 -0.56
N LEU A 83 15.02 7.80 -0.78
CA LEU A 83 15.28 6.50 -1.42
C LEU A 83 15.11 6.58 -2.93
N GLY A 84 14.10 7.34 -3.35
CA GLY A 84 13.69 7.45 -4.74
C GLY A 84 12.35 6.80 -5.00
N THR A 85 12.18 6.45 -6.27
CA THR A 85 10.96 5.88 -6.82
C THR A 85 11.24 4.44 -7.28
N THR A 86 10.25 3.56 -7.35
CA THR A 86 10.48 2.15 -7.75
C THR A 86 11.13 2.07 -9.14
N ASP A 87 10.73 2.98 -10.04
CA ASP A 87 11.30 3.14 -11.38
C ASP A 87 12.75 3.63 -11.38
N SER A 88 13.20 4.32 -10.33
CA SER A 88 14.58 4.82 -10.24
C SER A 88 15.56 3.74 -9.78
N LEU A 89 15.09 2.81 -8.95
CA LEU A 89 15.90 1.74 -8.39
C LEU A 89 15.82 0.45 -9.22
N PHE A 90 14.76 0.30 -10.01
CA PHE A 90 14.57 -0.84 -10.89
C PHE A 90 14.60 -0.40 -12.36
N PRO A 91 15.62 -0.81 -13.14
CA PRO A 91 15.71 -0.41 -14.54
C PRO A 91 14.52 -0.95 -15.33
N LYS A 92 13.83 -0.06 -16.06
CA LYS A 92 12.75 -0.47 -16.97
C LYS A 92 13.34 -1.24 -18.15
N SER A 93 12.86 -2.46 -18.39
CA SER A 93 13.10 -3.16 -19.66
C SER A 93 12.15 -2.64 -20.74
N MET A 94 12.49 -2.84 -22.02
CA MET A 94 11.59 -2.49 -23.14
C MET A 94 10.23 -3.20 -23.07
N ASP A 95 10.20 -4.41 -22.49
CA ASP A 95 8.97 -5.14 -22.23
C ASP A 95 8.54 -5.00 -20.75
N MET A 96 7.44 -4.28 -20.51
CA MET A 96 6.88 -4.06 -19.17
C MET A 96 6.37 -5.36 -18.52
N THR A 97 5.95 -6.34 -19.32
CA THR A 97 5.50 -7.65 -18.82
C THR A 97 6.65 -8.40 -18.17
N GLN A 98 7.83 -8.34 -18.79
CA GLN A 98 9.05 -8.96 -18.26
C GLN A 98 9.52 -8.24 -17.00
N THR A 99 9.42 -6.91 -16.96
CA THR A 99 9.70 -6.12 -15.74
C THR A 99 8.79 -6.58 -14.59
N ALA A 100 7.47 -6.68 -14.80
CA ALA A 100 6.52 -7.10 -13.76
C ALA A 100 6.79 -8.54 -13.28
N LYS A 101 7.05 -9.49 -14.20
CA LYS A 101 7.47 -10.86 -13.84
C LYS A 101 8.77 -10.87 -13.05
N HIS A 102 9.75 -10.06 -13.44
CA HIS A 102 11.03 -9.98 -12.76
C HIS A 102 10.88 -9.42 -11.34
N LYS A 103 10.08 -8.37 -11.15
CA LYS A 103 9.73 -7.85 -9.82
C LYS A 103 9.10 -8.93 -8.94
N GLN A 104 8.07 -9.64 -9.44
CA GLN A 104 7.42 -10.72 -8.69
C GLN A 104 8.38 -11.86 -8.34
N ALA A 105 9.24 -12.26 -9.29
CA ALA A 105 10.24 -13.30 -9.06
C ALA A 105 11.26 -12.87 -7.99
N LEU A 106 11.73 -11.62 -8.02
CA LEU A 106 12.63 -11.10 -7.01
C LEU A 106 11.98 -11.03 -5.64
N MET A 107 10.72 -10.61 -5.54
CA MET A 107 9.98 -10.63 -4.28
C MET A 107 9.86 -12.05 -3.70
N TYR A 108 9.62 -13.04 -4.57
CA TYR A 108 9.56 -14.43 -4.15
C TYR A 108 10.91 -14.96 -3.67
N LYS A 109 12.02 -14.55 -4.30
CA LYS A 109 13.39 -14.99 -3.96
C LYS A 109 14.00 -14.25 -2.76
N LEU A 110 13.69 -12.96 -2.60
CA LEU A 110 14.21 -12.09 -1.54
C LEU A 110 13.34 -12.18 -0.28
N ARG A 111 13.44 -13.30 0.44
CA ARG A 111 12.70 -13.56 1.69
C ARG A 111 13.56 -13.45 2.94
N GLY A 112 12.91 -13.37 4.10
CA GLY A 112 13.55 -13.39 5.41
C GLY A 112 13.54 -12.02 6.09
N PRO A 113 14.10 -11.90 7.30
CA PRO A 113 14.14 -10.63 8.01
C PRO A 113 14.95 -9.59 7.21
N PHE A 114 14.56 -8.33 7.29
CA PHE A 114 15.42 -7.23 6.82
C PHE A 114 16.63 -7.10 7.73
N MET A 115 17.80 -6.73 7.19
CA MET A 115 19.00 -6.56 8.02
C MET A 115 19.01 -5.20 8.74
N GLY A 116 18.30 -4.20 8.21
CA GLY A 116 18.34 -2.84 8.72
C GLY A 116 19.48 -1.99 8.14
N ASP A 117 20.08 -2.42 7.03
CA ASP A 117 21.05 -1.62 6.28
C ASP A 117 20.65 -1.54 4.79
N PRO A 118 20.31 -0.34 4.26
CA PRO A 118 19.95 -0.15 2.85
C PRO A 118 21.00 -0.61 1.84
N SER A 119 22.27 -0.65 2.26
CA SER A 119 23.42 -1.07 1.44
C SER A 119 23.71 -2.55 1.56
N TYR A 120 23.01 -3.29 2.42
CA TYR A 120 23.16 -4.73 2.53
C TYR A 120 22.78 -5.40 1.20
N GLU A 121 23.53 -6.43 0.80
CA GLU A 121 23.37 -7.08 -0.48
C GLU A 121 22.94 -8.55 -0.32
N TYR A 122 21.79 -8.89 -0.91
CA TYR A 122 21.28 -10.24 -1.01
C TYR A 122 21.82 -10.89 -2.27
N ARG A 123 22.40 -12.09 -2.11
CA ARG A 123 22.84 -12.92 -3.24
C ARG A 123 21.71 -13.84 -3.64
N VAL A 124 21.26 -13.68 -4.87
CA VAL A 124 20.22 -14.52 -5.48
C VAL A 124 20.88 -15.36 -6.55
N VAL A 125 20.84 -16.69 -6.36
CA VAL A 125 21.29 -17.64 -7.36
C VAL A 125 20.11 -17.92 -8.30
N ASP A 126 20.36 -17.81 -9.60
CA ASP A 126 19.41 -18.23 -10.60
C ASP A 126 19.55 -19.73 -10.84
N GLU A 127 18.52 -20.51 -10.49
CA GLU A 127 18.54 -21.97 -10.55
C GLU A 127 18.72 -22.52 -11.96
N LEU A 128 18.26 -21.77 -12.98
CA LEU A 128 18.34 -22.18 -14.38
C LEU A 128 19.71 -21.95 -15.00
N THR A 129 20.36 -20.83 -14.66
CA THR A 129 21.64 -20.42 -15.26
C THR A 129 22.85 -20.66 -14.35
N GLY A 130 22.62 -20.94 -13.06
CA GLY A 130 23.67 -20.99 -12.03
C GLY A 130 24.32 -19.62 -11.76
N SER A 131 23.85 -18.55 -12.40
CA SER A 131 24.42 -17.21 -12.23
C SER A 131 24.00 -16.63 -10.88
N THR A 132 24.92 -15.92 -10.22
CA THR A 132 24.63 -15.23 -8.96
C THR A 132 24.50 -13.74 -9.21
N ALA A 133 23.34 -13.18 -8.89
CA ALA A 133 23.10 -11.74 -8.91
C ALA A 133 23.06 -11.19 -7.49
N SER A 134 23.57 -9.97 -7.30
CA SER A 134 23.55 -9.26 -6.02
C SER A 134 22.54 -8.13 -6.08
N TYR A 135 21.63 -8.07 -5.10
CA TYR A 135 20.60 -7.04 -5.01
C TYR A 135 20.64 -6.34 -3.66
N LYS A 136 20.57 -5.00 -3.67
CA LYS A 136 20.57 -4.21 -2.43
C LYS A 136 19.27 -4.34 -1.65
N GLU A 137 19.34 -4.20 -0.34
CA GLU A 137 18.18 -4.18 0.56
C GLU A 137 17.25 -3.00 0.27
N SER A 138 17.81 -1.85 -0.10
CA SER A 138 17.04 -0.69 -0.58
C SER A 138 16.08 -1.04 -1.73
N LEU A 139 16.51 -1.88 -2.67
CA LEU A 139 15.65 -2.36 -3.76
C LEU A 139 14.54 -3.28 -3.21
N ARG A 140 14.88 -4.23 -2.34
CA ARG A 140 13.92 -5.13 -1.70
C ARG A 140 12.82 -4.35 -0.95
N LEU A 141 13.23 -3.33 -0.20
CA LEU A 141 12.32 -2.47 0.58
C LEU A 141 11.32 -1.76 -0.35
N VAL A 142 11.80 -1.19 -1.45
CA VAL A 142 10.95 -0.46 -2.39
C VAL A 142 10.00 -1.38 -3.15
N LEU A 143 10.46 -2.57 -3.55
CA LEU A 143 9.58 -3.58 -4.15
C LEU A 143 8.49 -4.05 -3.17
N PHE A 144 8.83 -4.19 -1.89
CA PHE A 144 7.85 -4.54 -0.86
C PHE A 144 6.80 -3.44 -0.67
N VAL A 145 7.23 -2.18 -0.55
CA VAL A 145 6.32 -1.03 -0.42
C VAL A 145 5.39 -0.91 -1.64
N GLU A 146 5.92 -1.09 -2.84
CA GLU A 146 5.13 -1.08 -4.09
C GLU A 146 4.08 -2.19 -4.12
N ALA A 147 4.47 -3.42 -3.77
CA ALA A 147 3.54 -4.55 -3.73
C ALA A 147 2.48 -4.41 -2.63
N HIS A 148 2.87 -3.89 -1.46
CA HIS A 148 1.95 -3.60 -0.38
C HIS A 148 0.95 -2.52 -0.81
N ASP A 149 1.40 -1.40 -1.37
CA ASP A 149 0.50 -0.34 -1.83
C ASP A 149 -0.49 -0.84 -2.87
N TYR A 150 -0.03 -1.68 -3.80
CA TYR A 150 -0.87 -2.27 -4.83
C TYR A 150 -1.95 -3.22 -4.26
N HIS A 151 -1.67 -3.90 -3.15
CA HIS A 151 -2.58 -4.93 -2.60
C HIS A 151 -3.32 -4.52 -1.33
N CYS A 152 -2.87 -3.48 -0.62
CA CYS A 152 -3.33 -3.18 0.73
C CYS A 152 -3.71 -1.72 0.95
N ARG A 153 -3.45 -0.83 0.00
CA ARG A 153 -3.87 0.57 0.12
C ARG A 153 -5.37 0.67 -0.14
N VAL A 154 -6.14 0.82 0.94
CA VAL A 154 -7.60 0.76 0.90
C VAL A 154 -8.23 2.09 1.24
N ALA A 155 -9.29 2.44 0.52
CA ALA A 155 -10.12 3.62 0.76
C ALA A 155 -11.60 3.25 0.83
N PRO A 156 -12.41 3.90 1.68
CA PRO A 156 -13.86 3.72 1.65
C PRO A 156 -14.46 4.32 0.37
N ARG A 157 -15.56 3.73 -0.10
CA ARG A 157 -16.33 4.18 -1.25
C ARG A 157 -16.72 5.66 -1.12
N GLY A 158 -16.51 6.42 -2.19
CA GLY A 158 -16.81 7.86 -2.23
C GLY A 158 -15.75 8.78 -1.60
N ALA A 159 -14.69 8.25 -0.99
CA ALA A 159 -13.58 9.08 -0.48
C ALA A 159 -12.67 9.64 -1.59
N TYR A 160 -12.67 8.99 -2.74
CA TYR A 160 -11.90 9.39 -3.91
C TYR A 160 -12.82 9.38 -5.13
N TYR A 161 -12.48 10.21 -6.12
CA TYR A 161 -13.14 10.23 -7.42
C TYR A 161 -12.08 10.48 -8.49
N ARG A 162 -12.38 10.04 -9.71
CA ARG A 162 -11.57 10.34 -10.89
C ARG A 162 -12.02 11.67 -11.46
N GLU A 163 -11.08 12.60 -11.55
CA GLU A 163 -11.28 13.86 -12.23
C GLU A 163 -10.78 13.75 -13.66
N GLN A 164 -11.68 14.00 -14.63
CA GLN A 164 -11.31 14.14 -16.03
C GLN A 164 -10.89 15.58 -16.27
N ARG A 165 -9.59 15.81 -16.51
CA ARG A 165 -9.05 17.16 -16.63
C ARG A 165 -9.32 17.76 -18.02
N ASN A 166 -8.97 17.02 -19.08
CA ASN A 166 -9.18 17.35 -20.50
C ASN A 166 -9.06 16.06 -21.34
N THR A 167 -9.53 16.07 -22.60
CA THR A 167 -9.42 14.93 -23.53
C THR A 167 -7.99 14.46 -23.83
N GLU A 168 -6.99 15.32 -23.63
CA GLU A 168 -5.58 15.03 -23.92
C GLU A 168 -4.74 14.71 -22.68
N LEU A 169 -5.22 15.05 -21.48
CA LEU A 169 -4.50 14.83 -20.23
C LEU A 169 -5.02 13.58 -19.52
N PRO A 170 -4.13 12.79 -18.88
CA PRO A 170 -4.56 11.62 -18.13
C PRO A 170 -5.50 12.03 -17.00
N SER A 171 -6.49 11.18 -16.74
CA SER A 171 -7.37 11.33 -15.59
C SER A 171 -6.58 11.16 -14.29
N GLU A 172 -6.94 11.92 -13.27
CA GLU A 172 -6.28 11.86 -11.96
C GLU A 172 -7.25 11.45 -10.86
N ILE A 173 -6.73 10.77 -9.84
CA ILE A 173 -7.55 10.37 -8.69
C ILE A 173 -7.35 11.36 -7.57
N LYS A 174 -8.42 12.08 -7.25
CA LYS A 174 -8.45 13.13 -6.23
C LYS A 174 -9.29 12.71 -5.02
N ARG A 175 -8.99 13.34 -3.89
CA ARG A 175 -9.80 13.19 -2.67
C ARG A 175 -11.09 13.96 -2.81
N ASN A 176 -12.20 13.31 -2.44
CA ASN A 176 -13.47 13.97 -2.27
C ASN A 176 -13.50 14.72 -0.92
N ILE A 177 -13.45 16.05 -0.97
CA ILE A 177 -13.49 16.90 0.24
C ILE A 177 -14.86 16.82 0.93
N ALA A 178 -15.93 16.54 0.18
CA ALA A 178 -17.29 16.41 0.69
C ALA A 178 -17.58 15.02 1.29
N PHE A 179 -16.61 14.09 1.27
CA PHE A 179 -16.80 12.77 1.85
C PHE A 179 -16.96 12.88 3.38
N ALA A 180 -18.13 12.46 3.87
CA ALA A 180 -18.48 12.50 5.29
C ALA A 180 -18.38 11.13 5.97
N GLY A 181 -17.84 10.10 5.30
CA GLY A 181 -17.79 8.74 5.84
C GLY A 181 -18.96 7.87 5.38
N LEU A 182 -18.74 6.55 5.44
CA LEU A 182 -19.82 5.57 5.27
C LEU A 182 -20.66 5.52 6.55
N LYS A 183 -21.97 5.32 6.44
CA LYS A 183 -22.83 5.12 7.61
C LYS A 183 -22.49 3.82 8.31
N ARG A 184 -22.76 3.79 9.60
CA ARG A 184 -22.51 2.65 10.47
C ARG A 184 -23.60 1.58 10.34
N THR A 185 -23.77 1.04 9.15
CA THR A 185 -24.74 -0.02 8.84
C THR A 185 -24.05 -1.24 8.25
N PHE A 186 -24.73 -2.40 8.30
CA PHE A 186 -24.21 -3.63 7.72
C PHE A 186 -23.94 -3.51 6.21
N GLU A 187 -24.79 -2.78 5.51
CA GLU A 187 -24.70 -2.57 4.07
C GLU A 187 -23.65 -1.54 3.65
N GLU A 188 -23.25 -0.64 4.56
CA GLU A 188 -22.28 0.44 4.29
C GLU A 188 -20.91 0.14 4.94
N ALA A 189 -20.57 0.76 6.07
CA ALA A 189 -19.23 0.68 6.66
C ALA A 189 -18.82 -0.73 7.13
N LEU A 190 -19.76 -1.64 7.38
CA LEU A 190 -19.45 -2.99 7.83
C LEU A 190 -19.39 -4.01 6.68
N SER A 191 -19.51 -3.55 5.44
CA SER A 191 -19.41 -4.39 4.24
C SER A 191 -18.07 -4.14 3.53
N LEU A 192 -17.34 -5.23 3.26
CA LEU A 192 -16.09 -5.19 2.47
C LEU A 192 -16.29 -4.63 1.06
N ARG A 193 -17.51 -4.68 0.52
CA ARG A 193 -17.85 -4.18 -0.82
C ARG A 193 -17.69 -2.66 -0.97
N ASN A 194 -17.79 -1.93 0.13
CA ASN A 194 -17.64 -0.46 0.14
C ASN A 194 -16.22 -0.01 0.44
N TYR A 195 -15.24 -0.92 0.33
CA TYR A 195 -13.84 -0.62 0.48
C TYR A 195 -13.10 -0.99 -0.79
N TYR A 196 -12.34 -0.04 -1.32
CA TYR A 196 -11.73 -0.07 -2.63
C TYR A 196 -10.21 -0.01 -2.54
N HIS A 197 -9.54 -0.73 -3.44
CA HIS A 197 -8.10 -0.57 -3.67
C HIS A 197 -7.82 0.78 -4.31
N LEU A 198 -6.96 1.58 -3.67
CA LEU A 198 -6.46 2.83 -4.22
C LEU A 198 -5.17 2.54 -5.00
N ARG A 199 -5.30 2.12 -6.26
CA ARG A 199 -4.16 1.79 -7.14
C ARG A 199 -4.47 2.15 -8.58
N SER A 200 -3.43 2.27 -9.40
CA SER A 200 -3.59 2.42 -10.85
C SER A 200 -3.92 1.06 -11.42
N GLU A 201 -4.75 1.04 -12.47
CA GLU A 201 -4.88 -0.16 -13.29
C GLU A 201 -3.51 -0.47 -13.91
N ASP A 202 -2.92 -1.59 -13.49
CA ASP A 202 -1.74 -2.15 -14.14
C ASP A 202 -2.21 -3.31 -15.04
N PRO A 203 -2.34 -3.09 -16.36
CA PRO A 203 -2.84 -4.10 -17.28
C PRO A 203 -1.93 -5.33 -17.31
N TYR A 204 -0.64 -5.20 -16.99
CA TYR A 204 0.29 -6.32 -17.02
C TYR A 204 0.13 -7.21 -15.79
N LEU A 205 -0.02 -6.63 -14.60
CA LEU A 205 -0.33 -7.41 -13.40
C LEU A 205 -1.67 -8.16 -13.54
N GLN A 206 -2.66 -7.52 -14.18
CA GLN A 206 -3.94 -8.18 -14.50
C GLN A 206 -3.75 -9.35 -15.49
N LEU A 207 -2.97 -9.16 -16.56
CA LEU A 207 -2.65 -10.23 -17.52
C LEU A 207 -1.90 -11.40 -16.87
N LEU A 208 -0.95 -11.11 -15.97
CA LEU A 208 -0.23 -12.14 -15.22
C LEU A 208 -1.16 -12.92 -14.30
N ALA A 209 -2.02 -12.22 -13.55
CA ALA A 209 -3.02 -12.84 -12.69
C ALA A 209 -4.01 -13.71 -13.49
N ARG A 210 -4.42 -13.23 -14.68
CA ARG A 210 -5.28 -13.99 -15.61
C ARG A 210 -4.61 -15.29 -16.08
N ASN A 211 -3.34 -15.23 -16.46
CA ASN A 211 -2.59 -16.39 -16.95
C ASN A 211 -2.28 -17.40 -15.82
N GLN A 212 -2.15 -16.94 -14.58
CA GLN A 212 -1.86 -17.77 -13.40
C GLN A 212 -3.13 -18.31 -12.73
N GLY A 213 -4.33 -17.94 -13.20
CA GLY A 213 -5.60 -18.36 -12.61
C GLY A 213 -5.91 -17.73 -11.24
N THR A 214 -5.06 -16.81 -10.75
CA THR A 214 -5.23 -16.06 -9.50
C THR A 214 -6.06 -14.79 -9.71
N GLN A 215 -7.09 -14.85 -10.55
CA GLN A 215 -7.81 -13.66 -11.04
C GLN A 215 -8.38 -12.83 -9.88
N THR A 216 -8.03 -11.54 -9.82
CA THR A 216 -8.89 -10.56 -9.14
C THR A 216 -10.22 -10.53 -9.90
N HIS A 217 -11.37 -10.57 -9.22
CA HIS A 217 -12.65 -10.53 -9.94
C HIS A 217 -12.75 -9.21 -10.74
N GLU A 218 -12.81 -9.34 -12.08
CA GLU A 218 -13.02 -8.22 -12.97
C GLU A 218 -14.52 -7.96 -13.07
N LYS A 219 -14.95 -6.77 -12.64
CA LYS A 219 -16.33 -6.31 -12.83
C LYS A 219 -16.71 -6.47 -14.30
N SER A 220 -17.83 -7.15 -14.55
CA SER A 220 -18.38 -7.30 -15.89
C SER A 220 -18.71 -5.93 -16.49
N GLY A 221 -18.72 -5.82 -17.82
CA GLY A 221 -19.07 -4.56 -18.50
C GLY A 221 -20.45 -4.05 -18.09
N LEU A 222 -21.40 -4.96 -17.79
CA LEU A 222 -22.74 -4.60 -17.34
C LEU A 222 -22.75 -4.04 -15.91
N GLU A 223 -21.95 -4.60 -15.01
CA GLU A 223 -21.79 -4.08 -13.64
C GLU A 223 -21.17 -2.68 -13.67
N ARG A 224 -20.14 -2.47 -14.49
CA ARG A 224 -19.51 -1.15 -14.64
C ARG A 224 -20.46 -0.09 -15.20
N LEU A 225 -21.40 -0.49 -16.06
CA LEU A 225 -22.41 0.42 -16.63
C LEU A 225 -23.49 0.81 -15.61
N GLY A 226 -23.76 -0.04 -14.62
CA GLY A 226 -24.71 0.24 -13.54
C GLY A 226 -24.12 1.07 -12.39
N GLU A 227 -22.80 1.20 -12.33
CA GLU A 227 -22.06 1.97 -11.33
C GLU A 227 -21.75 3.39 -11.79
N ASP A 228 -21.43 4.27 -10.83
CA ASP A 228 -20.93 5.62 -11.16
C ASP A 228 -19.54 5.50 -11.80
N GLN A 229 -19.40 6.04 -13.02
CA GLN A 229 -18.19 5.90 -13.81
C GLN A 229 -16.97 6.60 -13.22
N ASP A 230 -17.17 7.64 -12.42
CA ASP A 230 -16.09 8.47 -11.88
C ASP A 230 -15.84 8.23 -10.38
N ILE A 231 -16.76 7.53 -9.71
CA ILE A 231 -16.64 7.21 -8.27
C ILE A 231 -16.41 5.73 -8.01
N ASP A 232 -17.08 4.82 -8.73
CA ASP A 232 -17.12 3.40 -8.37
C ASP A 232 -16.50 2.48 -9.44
N ALA A 233 -16.73 2.78 -10.72
CA ALA A 233 -16.35 1.89 -11.83
C ALA A 233 -14.83 1.76 -12.02
N ILE A 234 -14.05 2.75 -11.55
CA ILE A 234 -12.58 2.78 -11.65
C ILE A 234 -11.93 1.92 -10.56
N PHE A 235 -12.64 1.68 -9.47
CA PHE A 235 -12.08 1.03 -8.30
C PHE A 235 -12.51 -0.43 -8.19
N PHE A 236 -11.62 -1.21 -7.56
CA PHE A 236 -11.81 -2.63 -7.32
C PHE A 236 -12.13 -2.84 -5.84
N PRO A 237 -13.29 -3.43 -5.49
CA PRO A 237 -13.63 -3.75 -4.11
C PRO A 237 -12.70 -4.82 -3.56
N ILE A 238 -12.37 -4.70 -2.28
CA ILE A 238 -11.53 -5.69 -1.58
C ILE A 238 -12.30 -6.99 -1.29
N SER A 239 -13.62 -6.99 -1.41
CA SER A 239 -14.46 -8.21 -1.32
C SER A 239 -14.16 -9.22 -2.42
N ASP A 240 -13.59 -8.74 -3.51
CA ASP A 240 -13.38 -9.45 -4.76
C ASP A 240 -11.94 -10.00 -4.88
N ASP A 241 -11.13 -9.80 -3.84
CA ASP A 241 -9.78 -10.33 -3.74
C ASP A 241 -9.78 -11.85 -3.57
N LEU A 242 -8.89 -12.52 -4.31
CA LEU A 242 -8.65 -13.95 -4.18
C LEU A 242 -7.33 -14.24 -3.44
N PRO A 243 -7.26 -15.36 -2.69
CA PRO A 243 -8.37 -16.24 -2.32
C PRO A 243 -9.41 -15.55 -1.41
N GLY A 244 -10.68 -16.00 -1.48
CA GLY A 244 -11.71 -15.45 -0.59
C GLY A 244 -11.31 -15.58 0.88
N GLY A 245 -11.46 -14.51 1.66
CA GLY A 245 -11.04 -14.47 3.07
C GLY A 245 -9.69 -13.79 3.34
N VAL A 246 -9.01 -13.25 2.31
CA VAL A 246 -7.77 -12.45 2.48
C VAL A 246 -7.95 -11.29 3.46
N TRP A 247 -9.15 -10.70 3.49
CA TRP A 247 -9.45 -9.58 4.37
C TRP A 247 -10.33 -10.00 5.54
N ARG A 248 -9.86 -9.67 6.75
CA ARG A 248 -10.64 -9.83 7.98
C ARG A 248 -11.10 -8.47 8.46
N LEU A 249 -12.41 -8.22 8.34
CA LEU A 249 -13.04 -7.00 8.84
C LEU A 249 -13.41 -7.15 10.32
N ARG A 250 -13.09 -6.14 11.13
CA ARG A 250 -13.49 -6.03 12.53
C ARG A 250 -14.03 -4.64 12.82
N TYR A 251 -15.08 -4.57 13.61
CA TYR A 251 -15.62 -3.31 14.11
C TYR A 251 -15.37 -3.20 15.61
N ASP A 252 -14.72 -2.11 16.03
CA ASP A 252 -14.57 -1.73 17.43
C ASP A 252 -15.66 -0.69 17.78
N PRO A 253 -16.70 -1.07 18.55
CA PRO A 253 -17.78 -0.17 18.91
C PRO A 253 -17.36 0.92 19.90
N VAL A 254 -16.29 0.72 20.67
CA VAL A 254 -15.84 1.68 21.70
C VAL A 254 -15.18 2.88 21.02
N ARG A 255 -14.32 2.61 20.03
CA ARG A 255 -13.64 3.66 19.25
C ARG A 255 -14.39 4.06 18.00
N ASN A 256 -15.51 3.39 17.70
CA ASN A 256 -16.26 3.51 16.46
C ASN A 256 -15.33 3.44 15.23
N VAL A 257 -14.58 2.36 15.10
CA VAL A 257 -13.64 2.18 13.98
C VAL A 257 -13.81 0.82 13.35
N VAL A 258 -13.84 0.82 12.02
CA VAL A 258 -13.76 -0.38 11.19
C VAL A 258 -12.28 -0.60 10.87
N LEU A 259 -11.80 -1.80 11.15
CA LEU A 259 -10.43 -2.24 10.93
C LEU A 259 -10.47 -3.41 9.96
N GLY A 260 -9.67 -3.37 8.90
CA GLY A 260 -9.46 -4.50 8.02
C GLY A 260 -8.01 -4.95 8.04
N MET A 261 -7.79 -6.23 8.33
CA MET A 261 -6.46 -6.85 8.34
C MET A 261 -6.27 -7.70 7.09
N SER A 262 -5.10 -7.57 6.46
CA SER A 262 -4.72 -8.46 5.35
C SER A 262 -4.05 -9.72 5.88
N ALA A 263 -4.53 -10.89 5.47
CA ALA A 263 -3.87 -12.17 5.71
C ALA A 263 -2.64 -12.39 4.79
N LYS A 264 -2.60 -11.71 3.64
CA LYS A 264 -1.49 -11.81 2.66
C LYS A 264 -0.29 -10.98 3.10
N PHE A 265 -0.55 -9.79 3.62
CA PHE A 265 0.46 -8.88 4.16
C PHE A 265 0.27 -8.77 5.67
N ILE A 266 0.86 -9.71 6.41
CA ILE A 266 0.78 -9.73 7.86
C ILE A 266 1.39 -8.43 8.41
N GLY A 267 0.63 -7.75 9.28
CA GLY A 267 0.98 -6.43 9.78
C GLY A 267 0.37 -5.26 9.01
N SER A 268 -0.34 -5.52 7.91
CA SER A 268 -1.12 -4.51 7.18
C SER A 268 -2.53 -4.37 7.76
N VAL A 269 -2.87 -3.15 8.17
CA VAL A 269 -4.21 -2.80 8.65
C VAL A 269 -4.70 -1.53 7.96
N PHE A 270 -5.91 -1.56 7.41
CA PHE A 270 -6.65 -0.35 7.11
C PHE A 270 -7.64 -0.02 8.22
N TYR A 271 -7.92 1.26 8.40
CA TYR A 271 -8.91 1.76 9.33
C TYR A 271 -9.84 2.76 8.65
N HIS A 272 -11.09 2.81 9.11
CA HIS A 272 -12.08 3.80 8.74
C HIS A 272 -12.98 4.08 9.95
N VAL A 273 -13.12 5.35 10.31
CA VAL A 273 -14.06 5.77 11.35
C VAL A 273 -15.38 6.13 10.66
N PRO A 274 -16.45 5.32 10.81
CA PRO A 274 -17.74 5.59 10.18
C PRO A 274 -18.26 6.99 10.47
N GLU A 275 -19.01 7.54 9.51
CA GLU A 275 -19.59 8.90 9.60
C GLU A 275 -18.53 10.00 9.76
N THR A 276 -17.28 9.71 9.38
CA THR A 276 -16.22 10.71 9.27
C THR A 276 -15.36 10.49 8.02
N ASN A 277 -14.58 11.50 7.65
CA ASN A 277 -13.60 11.38 6.58
C ASN A 277 -12.29 10.66 7.00
N LYS A 278 -12.20 10.16 8.25
CA LYS A 278 -10.97 9.56 8.78
C LYS A 278 -10.83 8.12 8.32
N HIS A 279 -9.83 7.88 7.48
CA HIS A 279 -9.44 6.56 7.04
C HIS A 279 -7.95 6.53 6.70
N GLY A 280 -7.41 5.32 6.59
CA GLY A 280 -6.05 5.12 6.15
C GLY A 280 -5.61 3.67 6.19
N THR A 281 -4.38 3.45 5.78
CA THR A 281 -3.70 2.16 5.81
C THR A 281 -2.37 2.36 6.50
N VAL A 282 -1.98 1.42 7.35
CA VAL A 282 -0.68 1.39 8.02
C VAL A 282 -0.13 -0.02 7.95
N TYR A 283 1.17 -0.13 7.69
CA TYR A 283 1.91 -1.38 7.78
C TYR A 283 2.84 -1.36 9.00
N MET A 284 2.81 -2.41 9.82
CA MET A 284 3.82 -2.67 10.85
C MET A 284 4.11 -4.16 10.90
N GLY A 285 5.28 -4.57 10.40
CA GLY A 285 5.63 -5.98 10.28
C GLY A 285 7.06 -6.21 9.77
N ASP A 286 7.40 -7.47 9.54
CA ASP A 286 8.73 -7.93 9.12
C ASP A 286 9.02 -7.77 7.62
N GLY A 287 8.05 -7.27 6.85
CA GLY A 287 8.17 -7.02 5.43
C GLY A 287 8.14 -8.28 4.56
N ASN A 288 7.56 -9.38 5.06
CA ASN A 288 7.37 -10.61 4.29
C ASN A 288 5.93 -10.72 3.75
N ILE A 289 5.80 -11.42 2.61
CA ILE A 289 4.51 -11.73 1.99
C ILE A 289 4.16 -13.18 2.31
N ASN A 290 2.93 -13.40 2.76
CA ASN A 290 2.40 -14.74 2.94
C ASN A 290 1.98 -15.33 1.58
N HIS A 291 2.82 -16.22 1.05
CA HIS A 291 2.56 -16.93 -0.21
C HIS A 291 1.68 -18.18 -0.02
N ASP A 292 1.56 -18.66 1.22
CA ASP A 292 0.84 -19.89 1.56
C ASP A 292 -0.60 -19.62 2.01
N ILE A 293 -1.07 -18.38 1.83
CA ILE A 293 -2.41 -17.92 2.20
C ILE A 293 -3.55 -18.82 1.71
N ALA A 294 -3.40 -19.46 0.55
CA ALA A 294 -4.40 -20.37 0.00
C ALA A 294 -4.58 -21.65 0.84
N PHE A 295 -3.62 -22.00 1.68
CA PHE A 295 -3.66 -23.14 2.59
C PHE A 295 -4.03 -22.76 4.03
N GLU A 296 -4.01 -21.47 4.36
CA GLU A 296 -4.25 -20.96 5.72
C GLU A 296 -5.67 -20.39 5.94
N LEU A 297 -6.43 -20.17 4.86
CA LEU A 297 -7.78 -19.61 4.88
C LEU A 297 -8.88 -20.67 4.89
#